data_AF-T1A6Z4-F1
#
_entry.id   AF-T1A6Z4-F1
#
_cell.length_a   1.000
_cell.length_b   1.000
_cell.length_c   1.000
_cell.angle_alpha   90.00
_cell.angle_beta   90.00
_cell.angle_gamma   90.00
#
_symmetry.space_group_name_H-M   'P 1'
#
loop_
_entity.id
_entity.type
_entity.pdbx_description
1 polymer ?
#
loop_
_entity_poly.entity_id
_entity_poly.type
_entity_poly.pdbx_seq_one_letter_code
_entity_poly.pdbx_strand_id
1 'polypeptide(L)' 'GFLREGNTTLLVGVEEEQVDEVVALIGELGCSREKLVTPLSAVGGPMDSYVPYPVEVTVGGATIFVLPVEQYHRF' A
#
# COMPACT_ATOMS: atom_id res chain seq x y z
N GLY A 1 1.32 -3.14 10.81
CA GLY A 1 2.28 -2.49 9.90
C GLY A 1 2.37 -1.00 10.22
N PHE A 2 3.38 -0.32 9.65
CA PHE A 2 3.75 1.09 9.88
C PHE A 2 2.56 2.06 10.00
N LEU A 3 1.53 1.91 9.17
CA LEU A 3 0.37 2.81 9.15
C LEU A 3 -0.84 2.34 9.98
N ARG A 4 -0.82 1.12 10.52
CA ARG A 4 -2.00 0.48 11.17
C ARG A 4 -3.31 0.56 10.33
N GLU A 5 -3.21 0.83 9.03
CA GLU A 5 -4.31 0.73 8.07
C GLU A 5 -4.40 -0.69 7.52
N GLY A 6 -5.63 -1.13 7.18
CA GLY A 6 -5.86 -2.44 6.59
C GLY A 6 -5.17 -2.55 5.24
N ASN A 7 -4.22 -3.46 5.11
CA ASN A 7 -3.60 -3.82 3.84
C ASN A 7 -4.06 -5.21 3.40
N THR A 8 -3.88 -5.50 2.12
CA THR A 8 -4.13 -6.83 1.55
C THR A 8 -2.83 -7.34 0.96
N THR A 9 -2.43 -8.53 1.38
CA THR A 9 -1.30 -9.24 0.79
C THR A 9 -1.86 -10.32 -0.12
N LEU A 10 -1.44 -10.32 -1.39
CA LEU A 10 -1.78 -11.37 -2.36
C LEU A 10 -0.57 -12.30 -2.52
N LEU A 11 -0.84 -13.60 -2.63
CA LEU A 11 0.13 -14.59 -3.06
C LEU A 11 -0.32 -15.11 -4.43
N VAL A 12 0.51 -14.91 -5.45
CA VAL A 12 0.19 -15.23 -6.84
C VAL A 12 1.29 -16.14 -7.38
N GLY A 13 0.93 -17.34 -7.83
CA GLY A 13 1.83 -18.24 -8.55
C GLY A 13 1.55 -18.16 -10.04
N VAL A 14 2.58 -17.86 -10.83
CA VAL A 14 2.53 -17.77 -12.30
C VAL A 14 3.78 -18.41 -12.91
N GLU A 15 3.70 -18.74 -14.19
CA GLU A 15 4.86 -19.19 -14.97
C GLU A 15 5.87 -18.04 -15.17
N GLU A 16 7.15 -18.36 -15.38
CA GLU A 16 8.24 -17.39 -15.45
C GLU A 16 8.02 -16.33 -16.55
N GLU A 17 7.49 -16.75 -17.70
CA GLU A 17 7.24 -15.86 -18.84
C GLU A 17 6.10 -14.85 -18.58
N GLN A 18 5.28 -15.09 -17.55
CA GLN A 18 4.15 -14.23 -17.19
C GLN A 18 4.50 -13.23 -16.07
N VAL A 19 5.67 -13.34 -15.45
CA VAL A 19 6.05 -12.51 -14.30
C VAL A 19 5.99 -11.03 -14.65
N ASP A 20 6.59 -10.62 -15.77
CA ASP A 20 6.64 -9.22 -16.18
C ASP A 20 5.24 -8.64 -16.48
N GLU A 21 4.38 -9.44 -17.11
CA GLU A 21 2.99 -9.06 -17.40
C GLU A 21 2.20 -8.82 -16.11
N VAL A 22 2.34 -9.72 -15.13
CA VAL A 22 1.65 -9.62 -13.84
C VAL A 22 2.17 -8.43 -13.03
N VAL A 23 3.48 -8.21 -13.02
CA VAL A 23 4.09 -7.05 -12.34
C VAL A 23 3.59 -5.74 -12.96
N ALA A 24 3.53 -5.66 -14.29
CA ALA A 24 3.00 -4.50 -15.00
C ALA A 24 1.52 -4.25 -14.63
N LEU A 25 0.70 -5.30 -14.67
CA LEU A 25 -0.73 -5.21 -14.33
C LEU A 25 -0.95 -4.75 -12.87
N ILE A 26 -0.20 -5.30 -11.92
CA ILE A 26 -0.27 -4.88 -10.51
C ILE A 26 0.20 -3.43 -10.37
N GLY A 27 1.22 -3.02 -11.13
CA GLY A 27 1.70 -1.64 -11.17
C GLY A 27 0.64 -0.66 -11.66
N GLU A 28 -0.09 -1.00 -12.72
CA GLU A 28 -1.19 -0.18 -13.26
C GLU A 28 -2.34 -0.06 -12.26
N LEU A 29 -2.71 -1.15 -11.59
CA LEU A 29 -3.81 -1.18 -10.62
C LEU A 29 -3.44 -0.55 -9.28
N GLY A 30 -2.17 -0.66 -8.89
CA GLY A 30 -1.62 -0.23 -7.61
C GLY A 30 -1.36 1.27 -7.50
N CYS A 31 -1.74 2.07 -8.51
CA CYS A 31 -1.46 3.49 -8.58
C CYS A 31 -1.80 4.21 -7.25
N SER A 32 -0.77 4.80 -6.65
CA SER A 32 -0.79 5.41 -5.33
C SER A 32 -1.90 6.45 -5.22
N ARG A 33 -2.67 6.42 -4.13
CA ARG A 33 -3.63 7.48 -3.83
C ARG A 33 -2.97 8.48 -2.89
N GLU A 34 -2.98 9.74 -3.27
CA GLU A 34 -2.63 10.81 -2.33
C GLU A 34 -3.73 10.85 -1.26
N LYS A 35 -3.34 10.67 -0.01
CA LYS A 35 -4.27 10.79 1.10
C LYS A 35 -3.86 12.00 1.91
N LEU A 36 -4.73 13.00 1.94
CA LEU A 36 -4.64 14.08 2.90
C LEU A 36 -4.95 13.49 4.28
N VAL A 37 -3.92 13.32 5.11
CA VAL A 37 -4.12 12.93 6.51
C VAL A 37 -4.17 14.21 7.31
N THR A 38 -5.34 14.52 7.86
CA THR A 38 -5.48 15.55 8.89
C THR A 38 -5.12 14.90 10.23
N PRO A 39 -4.04 15.33 10.90
CA PRO A 39 -3.77 14.88 12.27
C PRO A 39 -4.99 15.16 13.14
N LEU A 40 -5.45 14.16 13.90
CA LEU A 40 -6.51 14.39 14.89
C LEU A 40 -5.98 15.38 15.94
N SER A 41 -6.49 16.61 15.93
CA SER A 41 -6.21 17.58 16.99
C SER A 41 -6.62 16.95 18.32
N ALA A 42 -5.68 16.86 19.27
CA ALA A 42 -6.00 16.51 20.64
C ALA A 42 -6.87 17.64 21.23
N VAL A 43 -8.20 17.48 21.18
CA VAL A 43 -9.13 18.43 21.77
C VAL A 43 -9.04 18.28 23.28
N GLY A 44 -8.31 19.19 23.91
CA GLY A 44 -8.10 19.21 25.35
C GLY A 44 -7.52 20.52 25.86
N GLY A 45 -8.19 21.65 25.63
CA GLY A 45 -7.91 22.91 26.33
C GLY A 45 -8.19 24.17 25.50
N PRO A 46 -8.65 25.28 26.13
CA PRO A 46 -9.02 26.50 25.42
C PRO A 46 -7.78 27.35 25.10
N MET A 47 -7.89 28.10 24.00
CA MET A 47 -6.99 29.14 23.49
C MET A 47 -5.94 28.66 22.49
N ASP A 48 -6.08 29.23 21.30
CA ASP A 48 -5.31 29.05 20.07
C ASP A 48 -5.57 27.74 19.33
N SER A 49 -6.65 27.76 18.53
CA SER A 49 -6.97 26.76 17.51
C SER A 49 -5.80 26.59 16.54
N TYR A 50 -4.85 25.72 16.89
CA TYR A 50 -3.89 25.17 15.96
C TYR A 50 -4.68 24.29 14.98
N VAL A 51 -5.05 24.84 13.83
CA VAL A 51 -5.59 24.06 12.72
C VAL A 51 -4.41 23.27 12.16
N PRO A 52 -4.37 21.94 12.31
CA PRO A 52 -3.27 21.16 11.76
C PRO A 52 -3.38 21.24 10.23
N TYR A 53 -2.31 21.73 9.58
CA TYR A 53 -2.23 21.69 8.13
C TYR A 53 -2.22 20.23 7.67
N PRO A 54 -3.01 19.87 6.65
CA PRO A 54 -3.00 18.52 6.12
C PRO A 54 -1.60 18.22 5.58
N VAL A 55 -1.05 17.08 5.99
CA VAL A 55 0.21 16.58 5.44
C VAL A 55 -0.16 15.65 4.29
N GLU A 56 0.34 15.97 3.10
CA GLU A 56 0.28 15.06 1.96
C GLU A 56 1.21 13.89 2.25
N VAL A 57 0.60 12.72 2.47
CA VAL A 57 1.33 11.45 2.48
C VAL A 57 0.88 10.66 1.26
N THR A 58 1.86 10.21 0.48
CA THR A 58 1.62 9.22 -0.55
C THR A 58 1.30 7.89 0.13
N VAL A 59 0.01 7.54 0.19
CA VAL A 59 -0.46 6.27 0.78
C VAL A 59 -1.00 5.40 -0.35
N GLY A 60 -0.16 4.50 -0.85
CA GLY A 60 -0.55 3.56 -1.90
C GLY A 60 0.65 3.11 -2.72
N GLY A 61 0.38 2.25 -3.69
CA GLY A 61 1.41 1.44 -4.33
C GLY A 61 1.28 -0.03 -3.94
N ALA A 62 1.79 -0.91 -4.79
CA ALA A 62 1.99 -2.32 -4.47
C ALA A 62 3.46 -2.56 -4.16
N THR A 63 3.76 -3.14 -2.99
CA THR A 63 5.09 -3.73 -2.75
C THR A 63 5.06 -5.16 -3.28
N ILE A 64 5.89 -5.45 -4.28
CA ILE A 64 5.93 -6.76 -4.95
C ILE A 64 7.26 -7.45 -4.63
N PHE A 65 7.19 -8.72 -4.24
CA PHE A 65 8.35 -9.61 -4.10
C PHE A 65 8.20 -10.76 -5.10
N VAL A 66 9.20 -10.97 -5.96
CA VAL A 66 9.27 -12.12 -6.86
C VAL A 66 10.18 -13.16 -6.22
N LEU A 67 9.66 -14.38 -6.03
CA LEU A 67 10.36 -15.48 -5.37
C LEU A 67 10.45 -16.66 -6.35
N PRO A 68 11.65 -17.25 -6.56
CA PRO A 68 11.77 -18.45 -7.38
C PRO A 68 11.12 -19.65 -6.69
N VAL A 69 10.43 -20.49 -7.47
CA VAL A 69 9.80 -21.72 -6.99
C VAL A 69 10.56 -22.92 -7.56
N GLU A 70 11.16 -23.74 -6.69
CA GLU A 70 11.90 -24.93 -7.14
C GLU A 70 10.97 -26.06 -7.60
N GLN A 71 9.80 -26.22 -6.98
CA GLN A 71 8.85 -27.29 -7.27
C GLN A 71 7.41 -26.80 -7.08
N TYR A 72 6.53 -27.15 -8.04
CA TYR A 72 5.10 -26.90 -7.98
C TYR A 72 4.33 -28.21 -8.15
N HIS A 73 3.32 -28.44 -7.31
CA HIS A 73 2.45 -29.61 -7.35
C HIS A 73 0.99 -29.18 -7.26
N ARG A 74 0.13 -29.83 -8.07
CA ARG A 74 -1.34 -29.69 -8.02
C ARG A 74 -1.96 -31.09 -7.98
N PHE A 75 -2.81 -31.34 -7.00
CA PHE A 75 -3.52 -32.61 -6.81
C PHE A 75 -4.99 -32.48 -7.18
#